data_AF-A0A7V6YGY8-F1
#
_entry.id   AF-A0A7V6YGY8-F1
#
_cell.length_a   1.000
_cell.length_b   1.000
_cell.length_c   1.000
_cell.angle_alpha   90.00
_cell.angle_beta   90.00
_cell.angle_gamma   90.00
#
_symmetry.space_group_name_H-M   'P 1'
#
loop_
_entity.id
_entity.type
_entity.pdbx_description
1 polymer ?
#
loop_
_entity_poly.entity_id
_entity_poly.type
_entity_poly.pdbx_seq_one_letter_code
_entity_poly.pdbx_strand_id
1 'polypeptide(L)'
;MPSTWLKMSKKSPSATYPLTCVATCGSRGKEAGGGTARETLDEILARTEKEVIEKTLREVQFKKKEAAELLGISTTTLWRKMVQHGLQK
;
A
#
# COMPACT_ATOMS: atom_id res chain seq x y z
N MET A 1 -15.70 47.65 -30.80
CA MET A 1 -14.32 47.43 -30.30
C MET A 1 -14.39 47.31 -28.79
N PRO A 2 -13.82 46.29 -28.11
CA PRO A 2 -13.13 45.08 -28.59
C PRO A 2 -14.04 43.83 -28.45
N SER A 3 -13.96 42.80 -29.29
CA SER A 3 -12.86 41.85 -29.57
C SER A 3 -12.91 40.61 -28.66
N THR A 4 -13.32 39.52 -29.31
CA THR A 4 -12.70 38.19 -29.24
C THR A 4 -12.55 37.55 -27.86
N TRP A 5 -13.46 36.62 -27.54
CA TRP A 5 -13.07 35.41 -26.82
C TRP A 5 -13.29 34.19 -27.73
N LEU A 6 -12.32 34.11 -28.63
CA LEU A 6 -11.98 33.00 -29.49
C LEU A 6 -11.34 31.88 -28.63
N LYS A 7 -11.78 30.64 -28.85
CA LYS A 7 -11.05 29.36 -28.66
C LYS A 7 -10.51 29.04 -27.26
N MET A 8 -11.00 27.92 -26.72
CA MET A 8 -10.19 26.75 -26.29
C MET A 8 -11.16 25.62 -25.92
N SER A 9 -11.71 24.90 -26.90
CA SER A 9 -11.23 23.55 -27.25
C SER A 9 -10.01 23.06 -26.46
N LYS A 10 -10.27 22.21 -25.46
CA LYS A 10 -9.43 21.04 -25.18
C LYS A 10 -10.33 19.82 -25.06
N LYS A 11 -10.57 19.24 -26.23
CA LYS A 11 -10.97 17.85 -26.48
C LYS A 11 -10.13 16.92 -25.58
N SER A 12 -10.85 16.11 -24.79
CA SER A 12 -10.59 14.76 -24.24
C SER A 12 -9.15 14.20 -24.20
N PRO A 13 -8.82 13.40 -23.16
CA PRO A 13 -9.29 12.01 -23.17
C PRO A 13 -10.27 11.70 -22.05
N SER A 14 -11.43 11.19 -22.46
CA SER A 14 -12.22 10.25 -21.68
C SER A 14 -11.30 9.13 -21.21
N ALA A 15 -10.91 9.16 -19.94
CA ALA A 15 -10.37 7.98 -19.29
C ALA A 15 -11.55 7.03 -19.05
N THR A 16 -12.02 6.42 -20.14
CA THR A 16 -12.75 5.16 -20.11
C THR A 16 -11.72 4.14 -19.63
N TYR A 17 -11.45 4.13 -18.33
CA TYR A 17 -10.78 3.00 -17.74
C TYR A 17 -11.75 1.83 -17.96
N PRO A 18 -11.37 0.80 -18.73
CA PRO A 18 -12.15 -0.40 -18.69
C PRO A 18 -12.17 -0.83 -17.23
N LEU A 19 -13.38 -0.94 -16.66
CA LEU A 19 -13.65 -1.70 -15.46
C LEU A 19 -13.43 -3.19 -15.76
N THR A 20 -12.27 -3.55 -16.31
CA THR A 20 -11.73 -4.89 -16.18
C THR A 20 -11.33 -5.01 -14.73
N CYS A 21 -12.29 -5.43 -13.93
CA CYS A 21 -12.09 -6.21 -12.73
C CYS A 21 -11.15 -7.38 -13.07
N VAL A 22 -9.85 -7.09 -13.12
CA VAL A 22 -8.80 -8.06 -12.87
C VAL A 22 -8.90 -8.32 -11.37
N ALA A 23 -9.53 -9.43 -10.99
CA ALA A 23 -8.82 -10.64 -10.58
C ALA A 23 -7.87 -10.30 -9.42
N THR A 24 -8.03 -10.77 -8.19
CA THR A 24 -8.22 -12.16 -7.78
C THR A 24 -8.46 -12.21 -6.26
N CYS A 25 -9.10 -13.29 -5.80
CA CYS A 25 -9.10 -13.89 -4.46
C CYS A 25 -8.57 -13.07 -3.25
N GLY A 26 -9.49 -12.67 -2.38
CA GLY A 26 -9.19 -12.40 -0.97
C GLY A 26 -9.12 -13.69 -0.16
N SER A 27 -8.06 -14.48 -0.36
CA SER A 27 -7.72 -15.60 0.53
C SER A 27 -7.38 -15.05 1.91
N ARG A 28 -8.28 -15.26 2.88
CA ARG A 28 -8.05 -14.97 4.29
C ARG A 28 -7.14 -16.07 4.86
N GLY A 29 -5.82 -15.89 4.71
CA GLY A 29 -4.81 -16.66 5.42
C GLY A 29 -4.65 -16.13 6.84
N LYS A 30 -5.03 -16.95 7.82
CA LYS A 30 -4.93 -16.69 9.26
C LYS A 30 -3.56 -17.22 9.72
N GLU A 31 -2.61 -16.33 9.98
CA GLU A 31 -1.23 -16.71 10.29
C GLU A 31 -0.99 -16.71 11.80
N ALA A 32 -1.00 -17.91 12.38
CA ALA A 32 -0.57 -18.16 13.74
C ALA A 32 0.40 -19.35 13.75
N GLY A 33 1.57 -19.15 14.36
CA GLY A 33 2.37 -20.22 14.93
C GLY A 33 3.55 -20.66 14.06
N GLY A 34 4.76 -20.33 14.53
CA GLY A 34 6.01 -20.79 13.94
C GLY A 34 6.24 -22.30 14.08
N GLY A 35 7.10 -22.80 13.21
CA GLY A 35 7.60 -24.17 13.23
C GLY A 35 8.37 -24.44 11.95
N THR A 36 9.53 -25.05 12.06
CA THR A 36 10.46 -25.43 11.00
C THR A 36 9.80 -26.34 9.96
N ALA A 37 9.03 -25.76 9.06
CA ALA A 37 8.41 -26.40 7.90
C ALA A 37 8.79 -25.61 6.65
N ARG A 38 8.65 -26.25 5.48
CA ARG A 38 9.11 -25.75 4.18
C ARG A 38 8.27 -24.53 3.76
N GLU A 39 8.63 -23.34 4.25
CA GLU A 39 7.96 -22.08 3.94
C GLU A 39 8.27 -21.62 2.52
N THR A 40 7.29 -21.01 1.88
CA THR A 40 7.50 -20.38 0.58
C THR A 40 8.24 -19.04 0.74
N LEU A 41 8.94 -18.59 -0.31
CA LEU A 41 9.66 -17.31 -0.27
C LEU A 41 8.71 -16.16 0.09
N ASP A 42 7.49 -16.18 -0.44
CA ASP A 42 6.46 -15.17 -0.17
C ASP A 42 6.08 -15.11 1.32
N GLU A 43 5.95 -16.25 1.99
CA GLU A 43 5.64 -16.33 3.43
C GLU A 43 6.77 -15.76 4.29
N ILE A 44 8.03 -16.07 3.94
CA ILE A 44 9.22 -15.56 4.64
C ILE A 44 9.29 -14.03 4.50
N LEU A 45 9.04 -13.52 3.30
CA LEU A 45 9.00 -12.08 3.04
C LEU A 45 7.88 -11.43 3.84
N ALA A 46 6.66 -11.97 3.80
CA ALA A 46 5.52 -11.40 4.52
C ALA A 46 5.76 -11.34 6.04
N ARG A 47 6.34 -12.40 6.64
CA ARG A 47 6.72 -12.40 8.05
C ARG A 47 7.77 -11.32 8.36
N THR A 48 8.82 -11.28 7.56
CA THR A 48 9.93 -10.34 7.76
C THR A 48 9.46 -8.90 7.61
N GLU A 49 8.65 -8.61 6.59
CA GLU A 49 8.04 -7.29 6.39
C GLU A 49 7.21 -6.87 7.60
N LYS A 50 6.34 -7.75 8.10
CA LYS A 50 5.51 -7.50 9.29
C LYS A 50 6.37 -7.18 10.51
N GLU A 51 7.40 -7.97 10.76
CA GLU A 51 8.29 -7.79 11.92
C GLU A 51 9.05 -6.47 11.84
N VAL A 52 9.58 -6.12 10.67
CA VAL A 52 10.30 -4.85 10.45
C VAL A 52 9.39 -3.65 10.66
N ILE A 53 8.17 -3.67 10.11
CA ILE A 53 7.18 -2.60 10.30
C ILE A 53 6.81 -2.47 11.78
N GLU A 54 6.61 -3.59 12.48
CA GLU A 54 6.24 -3.55 13.90
C GLU A 54 7.38 -3.01 14.78
N LYS A 55 8.62 -3.37 14.50
CA LYS A 55 9.81 -2.85 15.21
C LYS A 55 9.95 -1.35 15.02
N THR A 56 9.91 -0.87 13.78
CA THR A 56 10.00 0.58 13.48
C THR A 56 8.87 1.36 14.11
N LEU A 57 7.62 0.85 14.07
CA LEU A 57 6.50 1.51 14.74
C LEU A 57 6.68 1.61 16.26
N ARG A 58 7.27 0.59 16.90
CA ARG A 58 7.58 0.64 18.34
C ARG A 58 8.66 1.67 18.65
N GLU A 59 9.70 1.75 17.83
CA GLU A 59 10.81 2.71 18.00
C GLU A 59 10.34 4.17 17.91
N VAL A 60 9.47 4.48 16.95
CA VAL A 60 8.94 5.85 16.75
C VAL A 60 7.64 6.13 17.51
N GLN A 61 7.26 5.29 18.47
CA GLN A 61 6.02 5.44 19.24
C GLN A 61 4.77 5.62 18.36
N PHE A 62 4.63 4.82 17.32
CA PHE A 62 3.49 4.80 16.37
C PHE A 62 3.30 6.08 15.54
N LYS A 63 4.30 6.95 15.48
CA LYS A 63 4.28 8.11 14.58
C LYS A 63 4.48 7.68 13.13
N LYS A 64 3.37 7.56 12.40
CA LYS A 64 3.32 7.02 11.02
C LYS A 64 4.20 7.76 10.02
N LYS A 65 4.40 9.08 10.20
CA LYS A 65 5.28 9.88 9.34
C LYS A 65 6.75 9.53 9.59
N GLU A 66 7.18 9.53 10.84
CA GLU A 66 8.55 9.18 11.23
C GLU A 66 8.89 7.73 10.87
N ALA A 67 7.95 6.79 11.06
CA ALA A 67 8.13 5.40 10.62
C ALA A 67 8.33 5.28 9.09
N ALA A 68 7.56 6.05 8.31
CA ALA A 68 7.66 6.03 6.86
C ALA A 68 9.00 6.61 6.36
N GLU A 69 9.49 7.67 7.01
CA GLU A 69 10.81 8.26 6.75
C GLU A 69 11.94 7.28 7.08
N LEU A 70 11.88 6.59 8.22
CA LEU A 70 12.88 5.58 8.60
C LEU A 70 12.91 4.39 7.65
N LEU A 71 11.74 3.94 7.18
CA LEU A 71 11.63 2.84 6.22
C LEU A 71 11.91 3.30 4.77
N GLY A 72 12.01 4.61 4.51
CA GLY A 72 12.23 5.16 3.17
C GLY A 72 11.05 4.97 2.22
N ILE A 73 9.82 4.84 2.74
CA ILE A 73 8.60 4.61 1.96
C ILE A 73 7.60 5.74 2.14
N SER A 74 6.66 5.87 1.20
CA SER A 74 5.56 6.83 1.36
C SER A 74 4.60 6.39 2.49
N THR A 75 3.99 7.37 3.16
CA THR A 75 3.00 7.13 4.22
C THR A 75 1.79 6.33 3.74
N THR A 76 1.37 6.51 2.48
CA THR A 76 0.26 5.77 1.87
C THR A 76 0.63 4.31 1.62
N THR A 77 1.88 4.03 1.20
CA THR A 77 2.39 2.66 1.05
C THR A 77 2.51 1.97 2.41
N LEU A 78 3.03 2.66 3.43
CA LEU A 78 3.11 2.14 4.79
C LEU A 78 1.72 1.75 5.30
N TRP A 79 0.73 2.63 5.12
CA TRP A 79 -0.65 2.34 5.50
C TRP A 79 -1.18 1.07 4.82
N ARG A 80 -0.97 0.90 3.52
CA ARG A 80 -1.42 -0.29 2.78
C ARG A 80 -0.81 -1.58 3.36
N LYS A 81 0.50 -1.57 3.64
CA LYS A 81 1.19 -2.71 4.26
C LYS A 81 0.68 -2.96 5.69
N MET A 82 0.44 -1.91 6.47
CA MET A 82 -0.14 -2.04 7.81
C MET A 82 -1.53 -2.68 7.77
N VAL A 83 -2.38 -2.26 6.83
CA VAL A 83 -3.73 -2.84 6.65
C VAL A 83 -3.63 -4.32 6.27
N GLN A 84 -2.74 -4.65 5.33
CA GLN A 84 -2.51 -6.03 4.87
C GLN A 84 -2.07 -6.96 6.01
N HIS A 85 -1.21 -6.49 6.91
CA HIS A 85 -0.73 -7.27 8.05
C HIS A 85 -1.56 -7.12 9.33
N GLY A 86 -2.65 -6.35 9.30
CA GLY A 86 -3.53 -6.13 10.46
C GLY A 86 -2.90 -5.30 11.59
N LEU A 87 -1.90 -4.47 11.29
CA LEU A 87 -1.16 -3.64 12.25
C LEU A 87 -1.85 -2.29 12.55
N GLN A 88 -3.16 -2.22 12.39
CA GLN A 88 -3.95 -1.02 12.66
C GLN A 88 -4.16 -0.88 14.18
N LYS A 89 -3.24 -0.17 14.85
CA LYS A 89 -3.36 0.25 16.26
C LYS A 89 -3.53 1.76 16.37
#